data_AF-A0A6V8R145-F1
#
_entry.id   AF-A0A6V8R145-F1
#
_cell.length_a   1.000
_cell.length_b   1.000
_cell.length_c   1.000
_cell.angle_alpha   90.00
_cell.angle_beta   90.00
_cell.angle_gamma   90.00
#
_symmetry.space_group_name_H-M   'P 1'
#
loop_
_entity.id
_entity.type
_entity.pdbx_description
1 polymer ?
#
loop_
_entity_poly.entity_id
_entity_poly.type
_entity_poly.pdbx_seq_one_letter_code
_entity_poly.pdbx_strand_id
1 'polypeptide(L)'
;MQLTTAIFTTLCLALSAKADSAICFPVPGQPSTVPQSILDLDSQIKLNWAATLCSQLTFPSDGLQTAVTSLADGIKGDDGKLYGLEVAVHDIQTEDNCNVNANALLGTPGCPGGGLLTLSGPLEQWSYITALN
;
A
#
# COMPACT_ATOMS: atom_id res chain seq x y z
N MET A 1 -7.17 48.38 20.77
CA MET A 1 -6.82 47.04 21.29
C MET A 1 -6.87 46.08 20.11
N GLN A 2 -5.72 45.68 19.55
CA GLN A 2 -5.63 44.68 18.49
C GLN A 2 -5.36 43.33 19.14
N LEU A 3 -6.30 42.39 19.03
CA LEU A 3 -6.10 41.00 19.40
C LEU A 3 -5.31 40.30 18.29
N THR A 4 -4.07 39.92 18.58
CA THR A 4 -3.29 38.99 17.78
C THR A 4 -3.76 37.57 18.09
N THR A 5 -4.54 36.98 17.20
CA THR A 5 -4.94 35.58 17.29
C THR A 5 -3.77 34.70 16.83
N ALA A 6 -3.03 34.13 17.78
CA ALA A 6 -2.03 33.11 17.49
C ALA A 6 -2.75 31.78 17.23
N ILE A 7 -2.72 31.32 15.98
CA ILE A 7 -3.19 29.99 15.60
C ILE A 7 -2.11 29.00 16.06
N PHE A 8 -2.39 28.28 17.14
CA PHE A 8 -1.62 27.10 17.50
C PHE A 8 -1.99 25.98 16.54
N THR A 9 -1.17 25.77 15.50
CA THR A 9 -1.16 24.53 14.73
C THR A 9 -0.66 23.42 15.65
N THR A 10 -1.58 22.74 16.32
CA THR A 10 -1.31 21.47 16.99
C THR A 10 -0.86 20.47 15.93
N LEU A 11 0.45 20.32 15.82
CA LEU A 11 1.11 19.23 15.12
C LEU A 11 0.73 17.94 15.86
N CYS A 12 -0.37 17.31 15.44
CA CYS A 12 -0.70 15.95 15.87
C CYS A 12 0.44 15.04 15.42
N LEU A 13 1.37 14.77 16.34
CA LEU A 13 2.28 13.65 16.27
C LEU A 13 1.41 12.39 16.23
N ALA A 14 1.04 11.97 15.03
CA ALA A 14 0.52 10.63 14.81
C ALA A 14 1.63 9.68 15.28
N LEU A 15 1.42 9.04 16.44
CA LEU A 15 2.23 7.92 16.86
C LEU A 15 2.02 6.85 15.78
N SER A 16 2.93 6.77 14.83
CA SER A 16 2.99 5.66 13.90
C SER A 16 3.29 4.43 14.75
N ALA A 17 2.26 3.62 15.00
CA ALA A 17 2.45 2.25 15.42
C ALA A 17 3.43 1.64 14.40
N LYS A 18 4.65 1.36 14.85
CA LYS A 18 5.62 0.70 13.98
C LYS A 18 5.07 -0.68 13.70
N ALA A 19 5.07 -1.07 12.43
CA ALA A 19 4.82 -2.45 12.04
C ALA A 19 5.71 -3.40 12.86
N ASP A 20 5.15 -4.50 13.35
CA ASP A 20 5.91 -5.52 14.06
C ASP A 20 6.84 -6.28 13.12
N SER A 21 6.44 -6.43 11.85
CA SER A 21 7.32 -6.90 10.78
C SER A 21 6.89 -6.39 9.40
N ALA A 22 7.86 -6.24 8.51
CA ALA A 22 7.63 -5.96 7.09
C ALA A 22 8.46 -6.93 6.25
N ILE A 23 7.83 -7.62 5.31
CA ILE A 23 8.47 -8.56 4.37
C ILE A 23 8.30 -7.99 2.97
N CYS A 24 9.41 -7.64 2.31
CA CYS A 24 9.40 -7.11 0.95
C CYS A 24 9.50 -8.20 -0.12
N PHE A 25 8.77 -7.99 -1.21
CA PHE A 25 8.83 -8.76 -2.43
C PHE A 25 9.42 -7.94 -3.60
N PRO A 26 10.16 -8.59 -4.52
CA PRO A 26 10.61 -9.98 -4.44
C PRO A 26 11.61 -10.17 -3.27
N VAL A 27 11.58 -11.36 -2.65
CA VAL A 27 12.52 -11.68 -1.56
C VAL A 27 13.95 -11.62 -2.13
N PRO A 28 14.91 -10.93 -1.48
CA PRO A 28 16.27 -10.84 -1.97
C PRO A 28 16.87 -12.22 -2.29
N GLY A 29 17.39 -12.37 -3.51
CA GLY A 29 17.95 -13.64 -4.00
C GLY A 29 16.95 -14.57 -4.70
N GLN A 30 15.66 -14.23 -4.74
CA GLN A 30 14.67 -14.92 -5.58
C GLN A 30 14.49 -14.20 -6.92
N PRO A 31 14.30 -14.93 -8.03
CA PRO A 31 13.99 -14.32 -9.31
C PRO A 31 12.67 -13.55 -9.23
N SER A 32 12.66 -12.31 -9.71
CA SER A 32 11.42 -11.54 -9.87
C SER A 32 10.62 -12.09 -11.04
N THR A 33 9.34 -12.37 -10.81
CA THR A 33 8.36 -12.66 -11.87
C THR A 33 7.74 -11.40 -12.45
N VAL A 34 8.05 -10.24 -11.87
CA VAL A 34 7.60 -8.91 -12.30
C VAL A 34 8.75 -8.22 -13.06
N PRO A 35 8.51 -7.73 -14.30
CA PRO A 35 9.50 -7.01 -15.09
C PRO A 35 10.01 -5.76 -14.37
N GLN A 36 11.29 -5.43 -14.61
CA GLN A 36 11.92 -4.27 -13.97
C GLN A 36 11.20 -2.95 -14.32
N SER A 37 10.66 -2.80 -15.54
CA SER A 37 9.85 -1.65 -15.95
C SER A 37 8.59 -1.43 -15.10
N ILE A 38 8.06 -2.50 -14.48
CA ILE A 38 6.94 -2.43 -13.56
C ILE A 38 7.43 -2.17 -12.12
N LEU A 39 8.53 -2.80 -11.70
CA LEU A 39 9.15 -2.56 -10.40
C LEU A 39 9.65 -1.11 -10.25
N ASP A 40 10.09 -0.49 -11.34
CA ASP A 40 10.61 0.88 -11.38
C ASP A 40 9.52 1.93 -11.61
N LEU A 41 8.23 1.53 -11.65
CA LEU A 41 7.13 2.50 -11.67
C LEU A 41 7.26 3.49 -10.52
N ASP A 42 6.96 4.75 -10.81
CA ASP A 42 6.94 5.82 -9.83
C ASP A 42 6.08 5.41 -8.62
N SER A 43 6.59 5.63 -7.41
CA SER A 43 5.89 5.21 -6.19
C SER A 43 4.51 5.85 -6.09
N GLN A 44 4.30 7.05 -6.63
CA GLN A 44 2.98 7.69 -6.67
C GLN A 44 1.97 6.89 -7.50
N ILE A 45 2.38 6.22 -8.59
CA ILE A 45 1.49 5.34 -9.37
C ILE A 45 1.03 4.18 -8.49
N LYS A 46 1.95 3.55 -7.78
CA LYS A 46 1.66 2.41 -6.89
C LYS A 46 0.77 2.83 -5.72
N LEU A 47 1.01 4.02 -5.17
CA LEU A 47 0.17 4.58 -4.10
C LEU A 47 -1.22 4.98 -4.59
N ASN A 48 -1.36 5.46 -5.83
CA ASN A 48 -2.66 5.74 -6.42
C ASN A 48 -3.48 4.45 -6.63
N TRP A 49 -2.83 3.37 -7.09
CA TRP A 49 -3.48 2.06 -7.11
C TRP A 49 -3.91 1.63 -5.72
N ALA A 50 -3.01 1.71 -4.73
CA ALA A 50 -3.33 1.32 -3.36
C ALA A 50 -4.49 2.12 -2.78
N ALA A 51 -4.51 3.44 -2.94
CA ALA A 51 -5.59 4.30 -2.47
C ALA A 51 -6.93 3.94 -3.14
N THR A 52 -6.91 3.68 -4.45
CA THR A 52 -8.09 3.24 -5.19
C THR A 52 -8.61 1.91 -4.62
N LEU A 53 -7.72 0.94 -4.37
CA LEU A 53 -8.10 -0.36 -3.83
C LEU A 53 -8.54 -0.30 -2.36
N CYS A 54 -7.88 0.50 -1.52
CA CYS A 54 -8.31 0.73 -0.15
C CYS A 54 -9.74 1.30 -0.12
N SER A 55 -10.08 2.25 -1.00
CA SER A 55 -11.45 2.81 -1.07
C SER A 55 -12.53 1.82 -1.57
N GLN A 56 -12.13 0.68 -2.13
CA GLN A 56 -13.04 -0.40 -2.55
C GLN A 56 -13.32 -1.41 -1.45
N LEU A 57 -12.51 -1.43 -0.38
CA LEU A 57 -12.66 -2.35 0.73
C LEU A 57 -13.68 -1.81 1.75
N THR A 58 -14.27 -2.71 2.54
CA THR A 58 -15.19 -2.32 3.61
C THR A 58 -14.44 -2.27 4.95
N PHE A 59 -14.64 -1.22 5.73
CA PHE A 59 -14.04 -1.05 7.05
C PHE A 59 -15.11 -0.87 8.14
N PRO A 60 -14.92 -1.42 9.36
CA PRO A 60 -13.82 -2.28 9.78
C PRO A 60 -13.83 -3.64 9.04
N SER A 61 -12.65 -4.22 8.85
CA SER A 61 -12.46 -5.48 8.15
C SER A 61 -12.39 -6.63 9.16
N ASP A 62 -13.51 -7.25 9.53
CA ASP A 62 -13.54 -8.34 10.53
C ASP A 62 -13.01 -9.71 10.01
N GLY A 63 -12.29 -9.69 8.88
CA GLY A 63 -11.74 -10.85 8.20
C GLY A 63 -10.90 -10.45 6.99
N LEU A 64 -10.47 -11.44 6.18
CA LEU A 64 -9.63 -11.18 5.01
C LEU A 64 -10.48 -10.61 3.89
N GLN A 65 -10.11 -9.42 3.43
CA GLN A 65 -10.66 -8.81 2.22
C GLN A 65 -9.54 -8.52 1.22
N THR A 66 -9.85 -8.63 -0.07
CA THR A 66 -8.89 -8.42 -1.15
C THR A 66 -9.51 -7.56 -2.24
N ALA A 67 -8.75 -6.62 -2.76
CA ALA A 67 -9.08 -5.82 -3.93
C ALA A 67 -7.91 -5.86 -4.93
N VAL A 68 -8.22 -5.88 -6.22
CA VAL A 68 -7.24 -5.99 -7.31
C VAL A 68 -7.49 -4.88 -8.32
N THR A 69 -6.42 -4.28 -8.84
CA THR A 69 -6.50 -3.27 -9.91
C THR A 69 -7.28 -3.82 -11.10
N SER A 70 -8.20 -3.00 -11.63
CA SER A 70 -8.98 -3.38 -12.81
C SER A 70 -8.08 -3.52 -14.04
N LEU A 71 -8.49 -4.32 -15.02
CA LEU A 71 -7.76 -4.44 -16.29
C LEU A 71 -7.60 -3.11 -17.03
N ALA A 72 -8.54 -2.17 -16.86
CA ALA A 72 -8.50 -0.87 -17.51
C ALA A 72 -7.44 0.07 -16.90
N ASP A 73 -7.11 -0.13 -15.63
CA ASP A 73 -6.15 0.70 -14.89
C ASP A 73 -4.76 0.04 -14.79
N GLY A 74 -4.60 -1.13 -15.39
CA GLY A 74 -3.34 -1.87 -15.44
C GLY A 74 -2.31 -1.23 -16.38
N ILE A 75 -1.03 -1.40 -16.07
CA ILE A 75 0.09 -0.93 -16.87
C ILE A 75 0.77 -2.12 -17.56
N LYS A 76 1.02 -1.98 -18.86
CA LYS A 76 1.66 -3.02 -19.65
C LYS A 76 3.16 -3.08 -19.37
N GLY A 77 3.67 -4.25 -19.00
CA GLY A 77 5.09 -4.53 -18.84
C GLY A 77 5.77 -4.89 -20.18
N ASP A 78 7.11 -4.91 -20.17
CA ASP A 78 7.91 -5.24 -21.36
C ASP A 78 7.74 -6.70 -21.83
N ASP A 79 7.28 -7.58 -20.94
CA ASP A 79 6.93 -8.97 -21.26
C ASP A 79 5.56 -9.11 -21.94
N GLY A 80 4.84 -8.00 -22.13
CA GLY A 80 3.57 -7.93 -22.82
C GLY A 80 2.33 -8.10 -21.96
N LYS A 81 2.48 -8.39 -20.66
CA LYS A 81 1.36 -8.57 -19.71
C LYS A 81 0.91 -7.25 -19.09
N LEU A 82 -0.33 -7.18 -18.66
CA LEU A 82 -0.83 -6.08 -17.83
C LEU A 82 -0.54 -6.37 -16.36
N TYR A 83 0.03 -5.39 -15.67
CA TYR A 83 0.30 -5.44 -14.25
C TYR A 83 -0.54 -4.42 -13.50
N GLY A 84 -0.88 -4.75 -12.28
CA GLY A 84 -1.52 -3.85 -11.34
C GLY A 84 -1.09 -4.18 -9.92
N LEU A 85 -1.88 -3.70 -8.97
CA LEU A 85 -1.70 -3.98 -7.56
C LEU A 85 -2.82 -4.90 -7.06
N GLU A 86 -2.49 -5.77 -6.12
CA GLU A 86 -3.47 -6.43 -5.27
C GLU A 86 -3.20 -6.00 -3.83
N VAL A 87 -4.26 -5.58 -3.15
CA VAL A 87 -4.25 -5.20 -1.74
C VAL A 87 -5.15 -6.16 -1.00
N ALA A 88 -4.60 -6.80 0.03
CA ALA A 88 -5.38 -7.58 0.97
C ALA A 88 -5.24 -7.01 2.37
N VAL A 89 -6.31 -7.03 3.16
CA VAL A 89 -6.34 -6.53 4.54
C VAL A 89 -7.01 -7.55 5.44
N HIS A 90 -6.53 -7.67 6.67
CA HIS A 90 -7.11 -8.50 7.72
C HIS A 90 -7.16 -7.69 9.02
N ASP A 91 -8.34 -7.62 9.64
CA ASP A 91 -8.60 -6.91 10.91
C ASP A 91 -8.35 -5.38 10.89
N ILE A 92 -8.11 -4.78 9.71
CA ILE A 92 -7.89 -3.33 9.57
C ILE A 92 -9.16 -2.53 9.82
N GLN A 93 -9.04 -1.46 10.61
CA GLN A 93 -10.18 -0.71 11.14
C GLN A 93 -10.65 0.46 10.26
N THR A 94 -9.77 1.04 9.46
CA THR A 94 -10.09 2.24 8.66
C THR A 94 -9.37 2.23 7.31
N GLU A 95 -9.96 2.93 6.34
CA GLU A 95 -9.32 3.21 5.05
C GLU A 95 -7.99 3.98 5.22
N ASP A 96 -7.94 4.93 6.16
CA ASP A 96 -6.72 5.67 6.48
C ASP A 96 -5.59 4.74 6.95
N ASN A 97 -5.90 3.73 7.78
CA ASN A 97 -4.92 2.72 8.15
C ASN A 97 -4.43 1.92 6.94
N CYS A 98 -5.34 1.53 6.04
CA CYS A 98 -5.00 0.85 4.79
C CYS A 98 -4.02 1.68 3.94
N ASN A 99 -4.31 2.96 3.77
CA ASN A 99 -3.49 3.90 3.00
C ASN A 99 -2.11 4.13 3.64
N VAL A 100 -2.05 4.31 4.96
CA VAL A 100 -0.77 4.50 5.68
C VAL A 100 0.11 3.26 5.55
N ASN A 101 -0.44 2.07 5.72
CA ASN A 101 0.29 0.81 5.57
C ASN A 101 0.75 0.59 4.13
N ALA A 102 -0.10 0.89 3.14
CA ALA A 102 0.27 0.81 1.74
C ALA A 102 1.41 1.77 1.41
N ASN A 103 1.42 2.97 1.99
CA ASN A 103 2.52 3.90 1.85
C ASN A 103 3.82 3.39 2.47
N ALA A 104 3.75 2.73 3.62
CA ALA A 104 4.92 2.08 4.21
C ALA A 104 5.48 0.94 3.32
N LEU A 105 4.61 0.23 2.59
CA LEU A 105 5.00 -0.87 1.70
C LEU A 105 5.43 -0.44 0.29
N LEU A 106 4.81 0.58 -0.30
CA LEU A 106 4.96 0.94 -1.72
C LEU A 106 5.59 2.32 -1.96
N GLY A 107 5.68 3.15 -0.92
CA GLY A 107 6.34 4.46 -0.97
C GLY A 107 7.85 4.34 -1.11
N THR A 108 8.59 5.45 -1.03
CA THR A 108 10.07 5.45 -1.09
C THR A 108 10.61 5.56 0.34
N PRO A 109 11.48 4.64 0.85
CA PRO A 109 12.21 3.54 0.20
C PRO A 109 11.58 2.15 0.40
N GLY A 110 10.27 2.01 0.22
CA GLY A 110 9.51 0.78 0.43
C GLY A 110 9.86 -0.38 -0.51
N CYS A 111 9.01 -1.41 -0.52
CA CYS A 111 9.20 -2.65 -1.25
C CYS A 111 8.86 -2.49 -2.74
N PRO A 112 9.81 -2.70 -3.68
CA PRO A 112 9.59 -2.42 -5.11
C PRO A 112 8.45 -3.21 -5.74
N GLY A 113 8.30 -4.48 -5.37
CA GLY A 113 7.21 -5.37 -5.81
C GLY A 113 6.05 -5.46 -4.82
N GLY A 114 6.10 -4.68 -3.75
CA GLY A 114 5.16 -4.76 -2.65
C GLY A 114 5.61 -5.66 -1.50
N GLY A 115 4.76 -5.87 -0.50
CA GLY A 115 5.13 -6.56 0.73
C GLY A 115 3.97 -7.00 1.59
N LEU A 116 4.32 -7.63 2.70
CA LEU A 116 3.44 -7.93 3.83
C LEU A 116 3.85 -7.06 5.01
N LEU A 117 2.88 -6.44 5.65
CA LEU A 117 3.04 -5.70 6.87
C LEU A 117 2.17 -6.37 7.95
N THR A 118 2.82 -6.88 9.01
CA THR A 118 2.13 -7.40 10.20
C THR A 118 2.18 -6.33 11.29
N LEU A 119 1.03 -5.96 11.83
CA LEU A 119 0.85 -4.99 12.91
C LEU A 119 0.54 -5.71 14.23
N SER A 120 0.45 -4.95 15.31
CA SER A 120 0.19 -5.50 16.63
C SER A 120 -1.18 -6.17 16.71
N GLY A 121 -1.18 -7.47 16.99
CA GLY A 121 -2.39 -8.31 17.01
C GLY A 121 -2.54 -9.13 15.72
N PRO A 122 -3.77 -9.47 15.31
CA PRO A 122 -4.05 -10.23 14.07
C PRO A 122 -4.07 -9.34 12.81
N LEU A 123 -3.62 -8.10 12.92
CA LEU A 123 -3.69 -7.08 11.89
C LEU A 123 -2.64 -7.31 10.80
N GLU A 124 -3.08 -7.55 9.56
CA GLU A 124 -2.19 -7.81 8.44
C GLU A 124 -2.63 -7.02 7.19
N GLN A 125 -1.64 -6.54 6.44
CA GLN A 125 -1.86 -5.97 5.12
C GLN A 125 -0.83 -6.48 4.13
N TRP A 126 -1.33 -6.93 2.99
CA TRP A 126 -0.53 -7.27 1.84
C TRP A 126 -0.78 -6.24 0.75
N SER A 127 0.28 -5.87 0.05
CA SER A 127 0.17 -5.04 -1.15
C SER A 127 1.22 -5.54 -2.11
N TYR A 128 0.85 -6.19 -3.20
CA TYR A 128 1.79 -6.80 -4.15
C TYR A 128 1.46 -6.47 -5.59
N ILE A 129 2.50 -6.23 -6.38
CA ILE A 129 2.37 -6.10 -7.82
C ILE A 129 2.07 -7.47 -8.41
N THR A 130 1.01 -7.58 -9.19
CA THR A 130 0.56 -8.83 -9.80
C THR A 130 0.20 -8.64 -11.27
N ALA A 131 0.32 -9.72 -12.06
CA ALA A 131 -0.15 -9.76 -13.43
C ALA A 131 -1.68 -9.92 -13.45
N LEU A 132 -2.36 -9.14 -14.29
CA LEU A 132 -3.82 -9.12 -14.40
C LEU A 132 -4.32 -10.02 -15.54
N ASN A 133 -3.46 -10.43 -16.48
CA ASN A 133 -3.78 -11.30 -17.62
C ASN A 133 -2.62 -12.19 -18.10
#